data_AF-A0A0V0H325-F1
#
_entry.id   AF-A0A0V0H325-F1
#
_cell.length_a   1.000
_cell.length_b   1.000
_cell.length_c   1.000
_cell.angle_alpha   90.00
_cell.angle_beta   90.00
_cell.angle_gamma   90.00
#
_symmetry.space_group_name_H-M   'P 1'
#
loop_
_entity.id
_entity.type
_entity.pdbx_description
1 polymer ?
#
loop_
_entity_poly.entity_id
_entity_poly.type
_entity_poly.pdbx_seq_one_letter_code
_entity_poly.pdbx_strand_id
1 'polypeptide(L)'
;MESYHTKLTTANIVKKLHDLTVQKKGYMDLQEMARDQECVSFCYGATLQKDQSFGMPCSWAAADPSSFLIRVDSYLADQEKVKAKSTLMQMVAADWLRSDRREDDLASRPGGIAQRYASQGRPEFFFIINIQVPGATTDNLALYYMLTSPLEETPLLERFVNEDDSFRNSRFKLIPYISK
;
A
#
# COMPACT_ATOMS: atom_id res chain seq x y z
N MET A 1 3.87 -78.23 12.32
CA MET A 1 4.16 -77.20 11.29
C MET A 1 4.33 -75.89 12.05
N GLU A 2 5.55 -75.63 12.52
CA GLU A 2 5.89 -74.53 13.44
C GLU A 2 6.36 -73.31 12.66
N SER A 3 5.85 -72.12 13.04
CA SER A 3 6.17 -70.83 12.43
C SER A 3 7.39 -70.19 13.10
N TYR A 4 8.42 -69.91 12.30
CA TYR A 4 9.61 -69.17 12.74
C TYR A 4 9.39 -67.65 12.62
N HIS A 5 9.45 -66.95 13.75
CA HIS A 5 9.56 -65.49 13.82
C HIS A 5 11.00 -65.05 13.53
N THR A 6 11.20 -64.15 12.57
CA THR A 6 12.50 -63.50 12.33
C THR A 6 12.50 -62.11 12.97
N LYS A 7 13.36 -61.93 13.99
CA LYS A 7 13.59 -60.66 14.69
C LYS A 7 14.42 -59.73 13.80
N LEU A 8 13.93 -58.52 13.54
CA LEU A 8 14.69 -57.47 12.84
C LEU A 8 15.54 -56.68 13.85
N THR A 9 16.86 -56.69 13.65
CA THR A 9 17.85 -56.02 14.49
C THR A 9 18.14 -54.59 14.02
N THR A 10 18.45 -53.71 14.97
CA THR A 10 18.67 -52.26 14.85
C THR A 10 19.81 -51.81 13.90
N ALA A 11 20.50 -52.76 13.26
CA ALA A 11 21.63 -52.50 12.36
C ALA A 11 21.22 -52.06 10.94
N ASN A 12 19.96 -52.29 10.53
CA ASN A 12 19.50 -51.96 9.17
C ASN A 12 19.03 -50.50 8.99
N ILE A 13 18.88 -49.73 10.07
CA ILE A 13 18.40 -48.33 10.01
C ILE A 13 19.56 -47.34 9.80
N VAL A 14 20.77 -47.67 10.24
CA VAL A 14 21.93 -46.76 10.20
C VAL A 14 22.56 -46.64 8.80
N LYS A 15 22.49 -47.69 7.97
CA LYS A 15 23.03 -47.64 6.59
C LYS A 15 22.25 -46.69 5.67
N LYS A 16 20.97 -46.43 5.95
CA LYS A 16 20.13 -45.56 5.11
C LYS A 16 20.31 -44.06 5.39
N LEU A 17 20.99 -43.70 6.48
CA LEU A 17 21.25 -42.30 6.86
C LEU A 17 22.58 -41.76 6.35
N HIS A 18 23.59 -42.62 6.12
CA HIS A 18 24.88 -42.18 5.57
C HIS A 18 24.85 -41.89 4.07
N ASP A 19 23.95 -42.52 3.30
CA ASP A 19 23.79 -42.26 1.86
C ASP A 19 23.12 -40.91 1.56
N LEU A 20 22.43 -40.30 2.54
CA LEU A 20 21.78 -38.99 2.38
C LEU A 20 22.69 -37.80 2.74
N THR A 21 23.86 -38.03 3.34
CA THR A 21 24.76 -36.95 3.81
C THR A 21 25.91 -36.62 2.85
N VAL A 22 26.05 -37.33 1.72
CA VAL A 22 27.22 -37.22 0.83
C VAL A 22 26.96 -36.42 -0.47
N GLN A 23 25.75 -35.93 -0.73
CA GLN A 23 25.50 -35.06 -1.90
C GLN A 23 25.55 -33.56 -1.59
N LYS A 24 26.68 -33.10 -1.04
CA LYS A 24 27.04 -31.69 -1.05
C LYS A 24 28.41 -31.53 -1.70
N LYS A 25 28.44 -30.74 -2.79
CA LYS A 25 29.57 -30.01 -3.39
C LYS A 25 30.09 -30.54 -4.74
N GLY A 26 29.56 -29.96 -5.81
CA GLY A 26 30.19 -29.84 -7.13
C GLY A 26 29.87 -28.44 -7.69
N TYR A 27 30.90 -27.68 -8.02
CA TYR A 27 30.90 -26.26 -8.38
C TYR A 27 31.04 -26.11 -9.91
N MET A 28 30.43 -25.05 -10.46
CA MET A 28 30.45 -24.54 -11.85
C MET A 28 29.47 -25.13 -12.87
N ASP A 29 28.33 -24.46 -13.01
CA ASP A 29 28.03 -23.81 -14.29
C ASP A 29 27.44 -22.41 -13.99
N LEU A 30 28.12 -21.37 -14.47
CA LEU A 30 27.92 -19.97 -14.07
C LEU A 30 27.72 -19.14 -15.34
N GLN A 31 26.95 -19.63 -16.32
CA GLN A 31 26.70 -18.85 -17.53
C GLN A 31 25.52 -19.27 -18.42
N GLU A 32 24.38 -19.76 -17.91
CA GLU A 32 23.19 -19.86 -18.78
C GLU A 32 21.82 -19.93 -18.07
N MET A 33 21.52 -18.99 -17.18
CA MET A 33 20.14 -18.71 -16.75
C MET A 33 19.91 -17.20 -16.63
N ALA A 34 20.17 -16.49 -17.71
CA ALA A 34 19.69 -15.13 -17.88
C ALA A 34 18.20 -15.18 -18.25
N ARG A 35 17.38 -14.56 -17.40
CA ARG A 35 15.95 -14.25 -17.56
C ARG A 35 14.97 -15.38 -17.25
N ASP A 36 14.88 -15.70 -15.97
CA ASP A 36 13.56 -15.72 -15.34
C ASP A 36 13.60 -14.73 -14.18
N GLN A 37 13.18 -13.50 -14.46
CA GLN A 37 12.72 -12.60 -13.42
C GLN A 37 11.53 -13.29 -12.77
N GLU A 38 11.79 -14.05 -11.70
CA GLU A 38 10.83 -14.20 -10.62
C GLU A 38 10.57 -12.79 -10.09
N CYS A 39 9.70 -12.08 -10.81
CA CYS A 39 8.86 -11.06 -10.23
C CYS A 39 8.20 -11.79 -9.07
N VAL A 40 8.74 -11.60 -7.86
CA VAL A 40 8.01 -11.87 -6.63
C VAL A 40 6.72 -11.12 -6.83
N SER A 41 5.68 -11.85 -7.24
CA SER A 41 4.34 -11.35 -7.35
C SER A 41 3.90 -11.16 -5.93
N PHE A 42 4.38 -10.08 -5.31
CA PHE A 42 3.76 -9.56 -4.13
C PHE A 42 2.31 -9.32 -4.54
N CYS A 43 1.41 -10.14 -4.02
CA CYS A 43 -0.03 -9.97 -4.14
C CYS A 43 -0.46 -8.76 -3.31
N TYR A 44 0.20 -7.62 -3.51
CA TYR A 44 -0.31 -6.31 -3.21
C TYR A 44 -1.65 -6.22 -3.92
N GLY A 45 -2.69 -5.85 -3.19
CA GLY A 45 -4.05 -5.89 -3.72
C GLY A 45 -4.28 -4.94 -4.90
N ALA A 46 -5.54 -4.72 -5.24
CA ALA A 46 -5.90 -4.08 -6.49
C ALA A 46 -6.07 -2.56 -6.35
N THR A 47 -5.69 -1.84 -7.41
CA THR A 47 -6.23 -0.50 -7.66
C THR A 47 -7.72 -0.62 -7.93
N LEU A 48 -8.51 0.05 -7.10
CA LEU A 48 -9.97 0.03 -7.17
C LEU A 48 -10.43 0.74 -8.45
N GLN A 49 -11.48 0.23 -9.07
CA GLN A 49 -12.07 0.87 -10.24
C GLN A 49 -12.86 2.12 -9.82
N LYS A 50 -12.82 3.16 -10.66
CA LYS A 50 -13.59 4.38 -10.41
C LYS A 50 -15.05 4.17 -10.81
N ASP A 51 -15.99 4.49 -9.93
CA ASP A 51 -17.43 4.45 -10.21
C ASP A 51 -18.16 5.62 -9.54
N GLN A 52 -18.66 6.54 -10.35
CA GLN A 52 -19.44 7.70 -9.88
C GLN A 52 -20.90 7.35 -9.57
N SER A 53 -21.39 6.19 -10.02
CA SER A 53 -22.77 5.76 -9.77
C SER A 53 -22.94 5.10 -8.40
N PHE A 54 -21.84 4.79 -7.72
CA PHE A 54 -21.82 4.06 -6.45
C PHE A 54 -22.53 2.69 -6.51
N GLY A 55 -22.70 2.13 -7.71
CA GLY A 55 -23.40 0.87 -7.94
C GLY A 55 -22.47 -0.34 -7.98
N MET A 56 -21.17 -0.12 -8.21
CA MET A 56 -20.20 -1.19 -8.36
C MET A 56 -19.51 -1.51 -7.04
N PRO A 57 -19.45 -2.80 -6.64
CA PRO A 57 -18.69 -3.20 -5.46
C PRO A 57 -17.18 -2.96 -5.67
N CYS A 58 -16.44 -2.77 -4.57
CA CYS A 58 -14.98 -2.61 -4.59
C CYS A 58 -14.51 -1.50 -5.56
N SER A 59 -15.24 -0.38 -5.56
CA SER A 59 -14.96 0.79 -6.38
C SER A 59 -14.65 2.01 -5.51
N TRP A 60 -14.22 3.09 -6.14
CA TRP A 60 -14.05 4.39 -5.49
C TRP A 60 -14.68 5.51 -6.31
N ALA A 61 -15.11 6.55 -5.61
CA ALA A 61 -15.46 7.83 -6.21
C ALA A 61 -14.99 8.95 -5.29
N ALA A 62 -14.68 10.10 -5.89
CA ALA A 62 -14.48 11.32 -5.12
C ALA A 62 -15.82 11.75 -4.52
N ALA A 63 -15.83 12.06 -3.22
CA ALA A 63 -17.01 12.60 -2.56
C ALA A 63 -17.30 14.03 -3.04
N ASP A 64 -18.57 14.43 -3.01
CA ASP A 64 -18.96 15.83 -3.22
C ASP A 64 -18.39 16.69 -2.06
N PRO A 65 -17.56 17.72 -2.36
CA PRO A 65 -17.02 18.61 -1.33
C PRO A 65 -18.10 19.20 -0.42
N SER A 66 -19.31 19.45 -0.95
CA SER A 66 -20.42 20.03 -0.19
C SER A 66 -20.95 19.13 0.94
N SER A 67 -20.54 17.86 0.96
CA SER A 67 -20.83 16.89 2.03
C SER A 67 -20.05 17.19 3.32
N PHE A 68 -18.98 17.98 3.25
CA PHE A 68 -18.10 18.26 4.38
C PHE A 68 -18.30 19.68 4.94
N LEU A 69 -18.42 19.78 6.25
CA LEU A 69 -18.48 21.05 6.98
C LEU A 69 -17.07 21.43 7.47
N ILE A 70 -16.55 22.55 6.98
CA ILE A 70 -15.21 23.06 7.27
C ILE A 70 -15.25 24.37 8.05
N ARG A 71 -14.16 24.63 8.78
CA ARG A 71 -13.93 25.90 9.47
C ARG A 71 -13.31 26.88 8.48
N VAL A 72 -13.84 28.09 8.43
CA VAL A 72 -13.30 29.21 7.66
C VAL A 72 -12.78 30.30 8.59
N ASP A 73 -12.25 31.38 8.03
CA ASP A 73 -11.60 32.45 8.80
C ASP A 73 -12.51 33.07 9.87
N SER A 74 -13.84 33.09 9.67
CA SER A 74 -14.80 33.61 10.64
C SER A 74 -15.09 32.67 11.82
N TYR A 75 -14.65 31.40 11.76
CA TYR A 75 -15.02 30.36 12.72
C TYR A 75 -14.68 30.71 14.18
N LEU A 76 -13.60 31.46 14.42
CA LEU A 76 -13.23 31.84 15.79
C LEU A 76 -14.20 32.86 16.41
N ALA A 77 -14.93 33.61 15.57
CA ALA A 77 -15.89 34.62 16.01
C ALA A 77 -17.31 34.05 16.11
N ASP A 78 -17.74 33.29 15.09
CA ASP A 78 -19.12 32.80 14.97
C ASP A 78 -19.30 31.34 15.42
N GLN A 79 -18.23 30.56 15.49
CA GLN A 79 -18.24 29.10 15.70
C GLN A 79 -19.02 28.30 14.67
N GLU A 80 -19.30 28.90 13.51
CA GLU A 80 -20.12 28.32 12.45
C GLU A 80 -19.26 27.65 11.38
N LYS A 81 -19.62 26.40 11.03
CA LYS A 81 -18.97 25.69 9.92
C LYS A 81 -19.76 25.88 8.64
N VAL A 82 -19.05 25.94 7.52
CA VAL A 82 -19.66 26.07 6.20
C VAL A 82 -19.37 24.85 5.35
N LYS A 83 -20.24 24.57 4.37
CA LYS A 83 -20.00 23.51 3.38
C LYS A 83 -18.77 23.86 2.53
N ALA A 84 -17.89 22.89 2.30
CA ALA A 84 -16.78 23.08 1.40
C ALA A 84 -17.30 23.25 -0.04
N LYS A 85 -16.67 24.17 -0.79
CA LYS A 85 -17.08 24.51 -2.17
C LYS A 85 -16.27 23.76 -3.22
N SER A 86 -15.04 23.41 -2.89
CA SER A 86 -14.09 22.76 -3.79
C SER A 86 -13.04 22.00 -2.98
N THR A 87 -12.19 21.25 -3.67
CA THR A 87 -11.00 20.61 -3.10
C THR A 87 -9.74 21.22 -3.68
N LEU A 88 -8.68 21.29 -2.89
CA LEU A 88 -7.36 21.71 -3.35
C LEU A 88 -6.72 20.70 -4.31
N MET A 89 -6.90 19.41 -4.03
CA MET A 89 -6.36 18.31 -4.83
C MET A 89 -7.47 17.47 -5.44
N GLN A 90 -7.16 16.80 -6.54
CA GLN A 90 -8.04 15.83 -7.18
C GLN A 90 -7.71 14.42 -6.68
N MET A 91 -8.71 13.66 -6.24
CA MET A 91 -8.53 12.23 -6.02
C MET A 91 -8.45 11.51 -7.37
N VAL A 92 -7.36 10.80 -7.61
CA VAL A 92 -7.07 10.16 -8.90
C VAL A 92 -7.08 8.63 -8.86
N ALA A 93 -6.94 8.03 -7.67
CA ALA A 93 -7.00 6.59 -7.48
C ALA A 93 -7.20 6.21 -6.01
N ALA A 94 -7.57 4.95 -5.80
CA ALA A 94 -7.49 4.28 -4.51
C ALA A 94 -6.97 2.84 -4.70
N ASP A 95 -6.09 2.38 -3.81
CA ASP A 95 -5.69 0.97 -3.75
C ASP A 95 -6.21 0.33 -2.46
N TRP A 96 -6.67 -0.93 -2.57
CA TRP A 96 -6.83 -1.81 -1.43
C TRP A 96 -5.67 -2.80 -1.41
N LEU A 97 -4.75 -2.65 -0.47
CA LEU A 97 -3.53 -3.45 -0.40
C LEU A 97 -3.54 -4.34 0.85
N ARG A 98 -2.95 -5.53 0.73
CA ARG A 98 -2.63 -6.39 1.86
C ARG A 98 -1.13 -6.54 1.95
N SER A 99 -0.62 -6.47 3.17
CA SER A 99 0.79 -6.66 3.46
C SER A 99 0.97 -7.41 4.77
N ASP A 100 2.08 -8.13 4.89
CA ASP A 100 2.53 -8.78 6.13
C ASP A 100 3.25 -7.80 7.06
N ARG A 101 3.48 -6.57 6.60
CA ARG A 101 4.16 -5.50 7.33
C ARG A 101 3.42 -4.17 7.21
N ARG A 102 3.89 -3.18 7.97
CA ARG A 102 3.51 -1.78 7.78
C ARG A 102 4.00 -1.30 6.42
N GLU A 103 3.13 -0.63 5.67
CA GLU A 103 3.47 -0.05 4.37
C GLU A 103 3.68 1.45 4.52
N ASP A 104 4.95 1.84 4.40
CA ASP A 104 5.41 3.22 4.36
C ASP A 104 5.96 3.52 2.97
N ASP A 105 5.94 4.78 2.56
CA ASP A 105 6.44 5.22 1.25
C ASP A 105 5.75 4.53 0.05
N LEU A 106 4.42 4.52 0.05
CA LEU A 106 3.62 3.98 -1.06
C LEU A 106 3.92 4.67 -2.42
N ALA A 107 4.49 5.88 -2.41
CA ALA A 107 4.85 6.60 -3.63
C ALA A 107 6.00 5.94 -4.39
N SER A 108 6.93 5.25 -3.71
CA SER A 108 8.06 4.56 -4.34
C SER A 108 7.72 3.15 -4.83
N ARG A 109 6.52 2.64 -4.50
CA ARG A 109 6.10 1.28 -4.85
C ARG A 109 6.17 1.05 -6.37
N PRO A 110 6.93 0.05 -6.84
CA PRO A 110 7.04 -0.27 -8.27
C PRO A 110 5.67 -0.53 -8.89
N GLY A 111 5.40 0.12 -10.02
CA GLY A 111 4.13 -0.01 -10.75
C GLY A 111 2.92 0.65 -10.08
N GLY A 112 3.09 1.32 -8.93
CA GLY A 112 2.08 2.14 -8.28
C GLY A 112 1.72 3.40 -9.09
N ILE A 113 0.61 4.04 -8.75
CA ILE A 113 0.09 5.19 -9.51
C ILE A 113 1.12 6.32 -9.61
N ALA A 114 1.76 6.69 -8.50
CA ALA A 114 2.80 7.74 -8.48
C ALA A 114 3.99 7.38 -9.39
N GLN A 115 4.51 6.15 -9.32
CA GLN A 115 5.60 5.69 -10.19
C GLN A 115 5.21 5.69 -11.67
N ARG A 116 3.97 5.35 -12.02
CA ARG A 116 3.49 5.42 -13.41
C ARG A 116 3.51 6.85 -13.95
N TYR A 117 3.06 7.81 -13.16
CA TYR A 117 3.09 9.24 -13.53
C TYR A 117 4.54 9.73 -13.66
N ALA A 118 5.41 9.38 -12.71
CA ALA A 118 6.83 9.71 -12.77
C ALA A 118 7.52 9.12 -14.02
N SER A 119 7.19 7.88 -14.39
CA SER A 119 7.76 7.23 -15.59
C SER A 119 7.39 7.92 -16.91
N GLN A 120 6.29 8.69 -16.90
CA GLN A 120 5.84 9.52 -18.02
C GLN A 120 6.45 10.93 -17.99
N GLY A 121 7.35 11.22 -17.04
CA GLY A 121 7.97 12.53 -16.88
C GLY A 121 7.02 13.61 -16.39
N ARG A 122 5.91 13.24 -15.74
CA ARG A 122 4.90 14.21 -15.32
C ARG A 122 5.29 14.88 -13.98
N PRO A 123 5.04 16.19 -13.82
CA PRO A 123 5.52 16.95 -12.68
C PRO A 123 4.52 17.00 -11.50
N GLU A 124 3.37 16.35 -11.58
CA GLU A 124 2.33 16.54 -10.56
C GLU A 124 2.76 16.00 -9.18
N PHE A 125 2.45 16.77 -8.15
CA PHE A 125 2.67 16.38 -6.78
C PHE A 125 1.55 15.45 -6.29
N PHE A 126 1.94 14.37 -5.61
CA PHE A 126 1.02 13.40 -5.01
C PHE A 126 1.02 13.51 -3.49
N PHE A 127 -0.18 13.59 -2.91
CA PHE A 127 -0.43 13.42 -1.49
C PHE A 127 -1.18 12.10 -1.27
N ILE A 128 -0.53 11.14 -0.61
CA ILE A 128 -1.08 9.79 -0.42
C ILE A 128 -1.48 9.64 1.04
N ILE A 129 -2.76 9.36 1.28
CA ILE A 129 -3.26 9.01 2.61
C ILE A 129 -3.35 7.49 2.69
N ASN A 130 -2.54 6.87 3.54
CA ASN A 130 -2.63 5.44 3.82
C ASN A 130 -3.34 5.19 5.15
N ILE A 131 -4.55 4.63 5.10
CA ILE A 131 -5.25 4.15 6.29
C ILE A 131 -4.86 2.69 6.50
N GLN A 132 -3.99 2.45 7.48
CA GLN A 132 -3.49 1.12 7.82
C GLN A 132 -4.30 0.55 8.97
N VAL A 133 -4.85 -0.65 8.78
CA VAL A 133 -5.55 -1.40 9.83
C VAL A 133 -4.67 -2.58 10.23
N PRO A 134 -4.04 -2.54 11.43
CA PRO A 134 -3.23 -3.65 11.92
C PRO A 134 -4.07 -4.91 12.15
N GLY A 135 -3.52 -6.07 11.79
CA GLY A 135 -4.17 -7.37 11.95
C GLY A 135 -3.19 -8.52 11.70
N ALA A 136 -3.70 -9.75 11.54
CA ALA A 136 -2.88 -10.90 11.13
C ALA A 136 -2.23 -10.67 9.77
N THR A 137 -2.95 -9.98 8.89
CA THR A 137 -2.42 -9.25 7.74
C THR A 137 -2.77 -7.78 7.92
N THR A 138 -1.90 -6.87 7.50
CA THR A 138 -2.18 -5.43 7.49
C THR A 138 -2.94 -5.09 6.23
N ASP A 139 -4.22 -4.73 6.37
CA ASP A 139 -4.99 -4.15 5.28
C ASP A 139 -4.71 -2.63 5.21
N ASN A 140 -4.52 -2.14 3.99
CA ASN A 140 -4.16 -0.76 3.70
C ASN A 140 -5.14 -0.20 2.68
N LEU A 141 -5.80 0.90 3.02
CA LEU A 141 -6.54 1.71 2.06
C LEU A 141 -5.70 2.94 1.72
N ALA A 142 -5.11 2.93 0.53
CA ALA A 142 -4.30 4.03 0.03
C ALA A 142 -5.14 4.94 -0.88
N LEU A 143 -5.25 6.21 -0.54
CA LEU A 143 -6.00 7.22 -1.29
C LEU A 143 -5.00 8.19 -1.93
N TYR A 144 -5.05 8.32 -3.25
CA TYR A 144 -4.10 9.13 -4.02
C TYR A 144 -4.76 10.44 -4.42
N TYR A 145 -4.27 11.55 -3.86
CA TYR A 145 -4.64 12.90 -4.22
C TYR A 145 -3.51 13.56 -5.02
N MET A 146 -3.87 14.23 -6.10
CA MET A 146 -2.93 14.86 -7.02
C MET A 146 -3.21 16.37 -7.05
N LEU A 147 -2.14 17.16 -6.94
CA LEU A 147 -2.18 18.60 -7.17
C LEU A 147 -2.00 18.88 -8.67
N THR A 148 -2.89 19.68 -9.25
CA THR A 148 -2.83 20.03 -10.68
C THR A 148 -1.94 21.25 -10.96
N SER A 149 -1.61 22.02 -9.94
CA SER A 149 -0.66 23.14 -9.98
C SER A 149 0.67 22.73 -9.34
N PRO A 150 1.76 23.47 -9.58
CA PRO A 150 2.99 23.37 -8.80
C PRO A 150 2.71 23.52 -7.28
N LEU A 151 3.55 22.88 -6.46
CA LEU A 151 3.41 22.88 -5.00
C LEU A 151 3.60 24.29 -4.40
N GLU A 152 4.50 25.06 -5.00
CA GLU A 152 4.91 26.41 -4.62
C GLU A 152 3.75 27.42 -4.73
N GLU A 153 2.76 27.12 -5.57
CA GLU A 153 1.54 27.93 -5.69
C GLU A 153 0.57 27.72 -4.51
N THR A 154 0.86 26.76 -3.62
CA THR A 154 0.06 26.49 -2.41
C THR A 154 0.92 26.60 -1.14
N PRO A 155 1.18 27.81 -0.63
CA PRO A 155 2.15 28.03 0.44
C PRO A 155 1.88 27.26 1.75
N LEU A 156 0.61 27.07 2.12
CA LEU A 156 0.25 26.30 3.32
C LEU A 156 0.59 24.81 3.18
N LEU A 157 0.39 24.26 1.98
CA LEU A 157 0.70 22.86 1.69
C LEU A 157 2.20 22.68 1.51
N GLU A 158 2.87 23.56 0.77
CA GLU A 158 4.32 23.56 0.61
C GLU A 158 5.01 23.57 1.98
N ARG A 159 4.58 24.47 2.87
CA ARG A 159 5.06 24.49 4.25
C ARG A 159 4.75 23.19 4.98
N PHE A 160 3.55 22.65 4.87
CA PHE A 160 3.20 21.36 5.49
C PHE A 160 4.12 20.22 5.04
N VAL A 161 4.48 20.18 3.76
CA VAL A 161 5.39 19.18 3.19
C VAL A 161 6.82 19.37 3.70
N ASN A 162 7.30 20.60 3.81
CA ASN A 162 8.70 20.89 4.16
C ASN A 162 8.99 20.95 5.67
N GLU A 163 7.97 21.05 6.52
CA GLU A 163 8.12 21.08 7.99
C GLU A 163 8.19 19.67 8.60
N ASP A 164 8.47 19.60 9.90
CA ASP A 164 8.63 18.34 10.64
C ASP A 164 7.30 17.60 10.97
N ASP A 165 7.44 16.38 11.49
CA ASP A 165 6.28 15.56 11.86
C ASP A 165 5.46 16.15 13.01
N SER A 166 6.08 16.92 13.92
CA SER A 166 5.36 17.60 15.00
C SER A 166 4.39 18.62 14.44
N PHE A 167 4.86 19.45 13.51
CA PHE A 167 4.05 20.41 12.77
C PHE A 167 2.94 19.69 12.00
N ARG A 168 3.27 18.67 11.21
CA ARG A 168 2.30 17.91 10.42
C ARG A 168 1.19 17.31 11.30
N ASN A 169 1.55 16.68 12.41
CA ASN A 169 0.61 16.09 13.37
C ASN A 169 -0.31 17.13 14.02
N SER A 170 0.19 18.35 14.24
CA SER A 170 -0.62 19.44 14.80
C SER A 170 -1.64 20.01 13.80
N ARG A 171 -1.28 20.04 12.50
CA ARG A 171 -2.05 20.73 11.44
C ARG A 171 -3.00 19.82 10.68
N PHE A 172 -2.62 18.57 10.42
CA PHE A 172 -3.46 17.66 9.65
C PHE A 172 -4.68 17.21 10.48
N LYS A 173 -5.87 17.25 9.88
CA LYS A 173 -7.12 16.79 10.49
C LYS A 173 -7.93 16.02 9.48
N LEU A 174 -8.41 14.85 9.90
CA LEU A 174 -9.36 14.05 9.14
C LEU A 174 -10.79 14.44 9.56
N ILE A 175 -11.65 14.74 8.59
CA ILE A 175 -13.07 15.00 8.81
C ILE A 175 -13.84 13.82 8.22
N PRO A 176 -14.27 12.84 9.03
CA PRO A 176 -15.00 11.70 8.51
C PRO A 176 -16.41 12.11 8.09
N TYR A 177 -16.89 11.50 7.00
CA TYR A 177 -18.28 11.52 6.59
C TYR A 177 -18.71 10.08 6.31
N ILE A 178 -19.71 9.60 7.02
CA ILE A 178 -20.31 8.28 6.83
C ILE A 178 -21.74 8.54 6.38
N SER A 179 -22.07 8.13 5.15
CA SER A 179 -23.44 8.18 4.65
C SER A 179 -24.32 7.23 5.47
N LYS A 180 -25.60 7.60 5.64
CA LYS A 180 -26.59 6.74 6.30
C LYS A 180 -27.03 5.60 5.42
#